data_AF-A0A952JK61-F1
#
_entry.id   AF-A0A952JK61-F1
#
_cell.length_a   1.000
_cell.length_b   1.000
_cell.length_c   1.000
_cell.angle_alpha   90.00
_cell.angle_beta   90.00
_cell.angle_gamma   90.00
#
_symmetry.space_group_name_H-M   'P 1'
#
loop_
_entity.id
_entity.type
_entity.pdbx_description
1 polymer ?
#
loop_
_entity_poly.entity_id
_entity_poly.type
_entity_poly.pdbx_seq_one_letter_code
_entity_poly.pdbx_strand_id
1 'polypeptide(L)'
;MENFLEQYGYLALVLGTFLEGETAILVASSLIAHGPFQFPPTVLAAFFGSFVSDWIYYLIGRLNGKYFLAKRPKLAAKVEPVTRFFHQHKLQILFSYRFLYGFRVIIPLVVGLSGIRPASYLFYSIVTGLLWATLVSTTGYWIGRLLDLQAQAFEENFIYIVLGFALFGLVIGYTIRKVAMRKMEAE
;
A
#
# COMPACT_ATOMS: atom_id res chain seq x y z
N MET A 1 -18.92 19.36 -9.37
CA MET A 1 -17.90 18.37 -8.99
C MET A 1 -17.66 18.34 -7.49
N GLU A 2 -17.67 19.49 -6.80
CA GLU A 2 -17.51 19.60 -5.33
C GLU A 2 -18.48 18.70 -4.54
N ASN A 3 -19.78 18.73 -4.84
CA ASN A 3 -20.79 17.90 -4.16
C ASN A 3 -20.55 16.37 -4.25
N PHE A 4 -19.94 15.87 -5.32
CA PHE A 4 -19.72 14.42 -5.49
C PHE A 4 -18.50 13.95 -4.69
N LEU A 5 -17.44 14.77 -4.63
CA LEU A 5 -16.25 14.50 -3.84
C LEU A 5 -16.49 14.69 -2.34
N GLU A 6 -17.32 15.66 -1.94
CA GLU A 6 -17.74 15.81 -0.53
C GLU A 6 -18.56 14.62 -0.04
N GLN A 7 -19.45 14.08 -0.88
CA GLN A 7 -20.39 13.04 -0.48
C GLN A 7 -19.82 11.62 -0.63
N TYR A 8 -19.00 11.36 -1.66
CA TYR A 8 -18.43 10.02 -1.94
C TYR A 8 -16.92 9.94 -1.83
N GLY A 9 -16.20 11.04 -1.61
CA GLY A 9 -14.74 11.08 -1.59
C GLY A 9 -14.13 10.17 -0.53
N TYR A 10 -14.69 10.15 0.68
CA TYR A 10 -14.21 9.25 1.74
C TYR A 10 -14.52 7.78 1.44
N LEU A 11 -15.66 7.49 0.82
CA LEU A 11 -16.00 6.11 0.42
C LEU A 11 -15.07 5.63 -0.69
N ALA A 12 -14.82 6.48 -1.69
CA ALA A 12 -13.85 6.22 -2.74
C ALA A 12 -12.43 6.07 -2.18
N LEU A 13 -12.07 6.80 -1.12
CA LEU A 13 -10.80 6.63 -0.42
C LEU A 13 -10.71 5.30 0.32
N VAL A 14 -11.77 4.85 1.01
CA VAL A 14 -11.80 3.53 1.65
C VAL A 14 -11.63 2.43 0.61
N LEU A 15 -12.39 2.49 -0.49
CA LEU A 15 -12.29 1.51 -1.58
C LEU A 15 -10.95 1.58 -2.32
N GLY A 16 -10.46 2.80 -2.54
CA GLY A 16 -9.18 3.08 -3.16
C GLY A 16 -8.03 2.54 -2.31
N THR A 17 -8.03 2.76 -0.99
CA THR A 17 -6.99 2.22 -0.11
C THR A 17 -7.10 0.71 0.10
N PHE A 18 -8.30 0.15 -0.04
CA PHE A 18 -8.50 -1.29 -0.06
C PHE A 18 -7.87 -1.95 -1.31
N LEU A 19 -7.97 -1.33 -2.48
CA LEU A 19 -7.47 -1.86 -3.75
C LEU A 19 -6.03 -1.42 -4.07
N GLU A 20 -5.73 -0.14 -3.90
CA GLU A 20 -4.49 0.55 -4.21
C GLU A 20 -4.12 1.50 -3.05
N GLY A 21 -3.73 0.88 -1.93
CA GLY A 21 -3.39 1.50 -0.64
C GLY A 21 -2.70 2.85 -0.71
N GLU A 22 -1.54 2.90 -1.35
CA GLU A 22 -0.57 3.98 -1.26
C GLU A 22 -0.93 5.18 -2.13
N THR A 23 -1.38 4.93 -3.36
CA THR A 23 -1.71 5.99 -4.32
C THR A 23 -2.97 6.72 -3.90
N ALA A 24 -4.01 5.99 -3.46
CA ALA A 24 -5.29 6.58 -3.08
C ALA A 24 -5.15 7.55 -1.89
N ILE A 25 -4.42 7.14 -0.84
CA ILE A 25 -4.18 8.00 0.33
C ILE A 25 -3.30 9.21 -0.03
N LEU A 26 -2.28 9.06 -0.87
CA LEU A 26 -1.41 10.17 -1.27
C LEU A 26 -2.19 11.24 -2.04
N VAL A 27 -3.00 10.81 -3.02
CA VAL A 27 -3.85 11.72 -3.80
C VAL A 27 -4.86 12.41 -2.90
N ALA A 28 -5.64 11.67 -2.11
CA ALA A 28 -6.62 12.27 -1.21
C ALA A 28 -5.98 13.23 -0.20
N SER A 29 -4.79 12.91 0.31
CA SER A 29 -4.08 13.74 1.28
C SER A 29 -3.47 15.01 0.67
N SER A 30 -3.05 14.97 -0.60
CA SER A 30 -2.64 16.18 -1.32
C SER A 30 -3.79 17.15 -1.58
N LEU A 31 -5.01 16.61 -1.71
CA LEU A 31 -6.23 17.40 -1.92
C LEU A 31 -6.77 18.04 -0.62
N ILE A 32 -6.23 17.68 0.55
CA ILE A 32 -6.59 18.34 1.83
C ILE A 32 -6.25 19.83 1.80
N ALA A 33 -5.17 20.23 1.12
CA ALA A 33 -4.77 21.64 1.03
C ALA A 33 -5.72 22.48 0.15
N HIS A 34 -6.44 21.85 -0.78
CA HIS A 34 -7.13 22.49 -1.90
C HIS A 34 -8.64 22.24 -1.95
N GLY A 35 -9.18 21.35 -1.11
CA GLY A 35 -10.46 20.72 -1.37
C GLY A 35 -11.20 20.21 -0.15
N PRO A 36 -12.15 19.26 -0.34
CA PRO A 36 -13.17 18.89 0.66
C PRO A 36 -12.67 17.94 1.76
N PHE A 37 -11.42 17.49 1.68
CA PHE A 37 -10.89 16.48 2.59
C PHE A 37 -10.32 17.12 3.84
N GLN A 38 -10.71 16.58 5.00
CA GLN A 38 -10.13 16.93 6.28
C GLN A 38 -9.09 15.88 6.69
N PHE A 39 -8.06 16.32 7.41
CA PHE A 39 -6.95 15.44 7.77
C PHE A 39 -7.37 14.24 8.63
N PRO A 40 -8.09 14.39 9.78
CA PRO A 40 -8.44 13.22 10.59
C PRO A 40 -9.36 12.22 9.88
N PRO A 41 -10.44 12.63 9.19
CA PRO A 41 -11.28 11.71 8.41
C PRO A 41 -10.53 10.99 7.29
N THR A 42 -9.58 11.65 6.63
CA THR A 42 -8.74 11.04 5.58
C THR A 42 -7.86 9.92 6.15
N VAL A 43 -7.20 10.17 7.28
CA VAL A 43 -6.39 9.17 7.98
C VAL A 43 -7.23 7.97 8.40
N LEU A 44 -8.42 8.22 8.97
CA LEU A 44 -9.32 7.15 9.41
C LEU A 44 -9.86 6.32 8.24
N ALA A 45 -10.32 6.96 7.17
CA ALA A 45 -10.81 6.29 5.97
C ALA A 45 -9.72 5.39 5.35
N ALA A 46 -8.50 5.92 5.21
CA ALA A 46 -7.37 5.18 4.70
C ALA A 46 -6.96 4.01 5.61
N PHE A 47 -6.98 4.24 6.93
CA PHE A 47 -6.73 3.20 7.92
C PHE A 47 -7.74 2.06 7.76
N PHE A 48 -9.04 2.35 7.70
CA PHE A 48 -10.07 1.30 7.60
C PHE A 48 -9.97 0.51 6.30
N GLY A 49 -9.75 1.17 5.16
CA GLY A 49 -9.60 0.47 3.88
C GLY A 49 -8.41 -0.50 3.88
N SER A 50 -7.24 -0.03 4.31
CA SER A 50 -6.03 -0.86 4.43
C SER A 50 -6.16 -1.94 5.51
N PHE A 51 -6.79 -1.64 6.64
CA PHE A 51 -6.97 -2.59 7.73
C PHE A 51 -7.86 -3.76 7.30
N VAL A 52 -8.98 -3.48 6.61
CA VAL A 52 -9.89 -4.53 6.14
C VAL A 52 -9.19 -5.42 5.10
N SER A 53 -8.43 -4.86 4.16
CA SER A 53 -7.68 -5.67 3.19
C SER A 53 -6.68 -6.61 3.87
N ASP A 54 -5.91 -6.10 4.81
CA ASP A 54 -4.91 -6.88 5.55
C ASP A 54 -5.55 -8.04 6.34
N TRP A 55 -6.71 -7.78 6.93
CA TRP A 55 -7.46 -8.79 7.68
C TRP A 55 -8.00 -9.90 6.81
N ILE A 56 -8.48 -9.59 5.60
CA ILE A 56 -8.93 -10.60 4.64
C ILE A 56 -7.78 -11.56 4.31
N TYR A 57 -6.61 -11.04 3.96
CA TYR A 57 -5.45 -11.89 3.63
C TYR A 57 -4.95 -12.70 4.82
N TYR A 58 -4.92 -12.10 6.00
CA TYR A 58 -4.59 -12.81 7.24
C TYR A 58 -5.54 -13.96 7.52
N LEU A 59 -6.86 -13.75 7.39
CA LEU A 59 -7.87 -14.79 7.62
C LEU A 59 -7.78 -15.90 6.57
N ILE A 60 -7.58 -15.55 5.30
CA ILE A 60 -7.34 -16.54 4.22
C ILE A 60 -6.15 -17.43 4.57
N GLY A 61 -5.05 -16.82 5.02
CA GLY A 61 -3.85 -17.55 5.46
C GLY A 61 -4.11 -18.42 6.67
N ARG A 62 -4.86 -17.92 7.66
CA ARG A 62 -5.17 -18.65 8.90
C ARG A 62 -6.07 -19.85 8.68
N LEU A 63 -7.15 -19.68 7.91
CA LEU A 63 -8.15 -20.72 7.66
C LEU A 63 -7.55 -21.88 6.85
N ASN A 64 -6.80 -21.55 5.80
CA ASN A 64 -6.19 -22.56 4.93
C ASN A 64 -4.85 -23.09 5.45
N GLY A 65 -4.16 -22.32 6.31
CA GLY A 65 -2.77 -22.59 6.67
C GLY A 65 -2.55 -23.88 7.43
N LYS A 66 -3.38 -24.19 8.42
CA LYS A 66 -3.22 -25.44 9.19
C LYS A 66 -3.38 -26.69 8.31
N TYR A 67 -4.39 -26.70 7.45
CA TYR A 67 -4.64 -27.83 6.55
C TYR A 67 -3.60 -27.91 5.42
N PHE A 68 -3.20 -26.77 4.84
CA PHE A 68 -2.27 -26.70 3.73
C PHE A 68 -0.83 -27.04 4.14
N LEU A 69 -0.37 -26.53 5.29
CA LEU A 69 0.96 -26.83 5.83
C LEU A 69 1.07 -28.27 6.33
N ALA A 70 -0.01 -28.84 6.88
CA ALA A 70 -0.05 -30.26 7.26
C ALA A 70 0.14 -31.19 6.05
N LYS A 71 -0.37 -30.81 4.88
CA LYS A 71 -0.20 -31.57 3.62
C LYS A 71 1.12 -31.32 2.90
N ARG A 72 1.91 -30.31 3.31
CA ARG A 72 3.16 -29.91 2.63
C ARG A 72 4.29 -29.62 3.63
N PRO A 73 4.89 -30.66 4.24
CA PRO A 73 5.92 -30.51 5.27
C PRO A 73 7.17 -29.75 4.80
N LYS A 74 7.55 -29.87 3.52
CA LYS A 74 8.65 -29.07 2.92
C LYS A 74 8.36 -27.56 2.92
N LEU A 75 7.10 -27.16 2.82
CA LEU A 75 6.69 -25.75 2.88
C LEU A 75 6.61 -25.27 4.33
N ALA A 76 6.12 -26.12 5.24
CA ALA A 76 6.10 -25.84 6.68
C ALA A 76 7.51 -25.54 7.23
N ALA A 77 8.51 -26.33 6.84
CA ALA A 77 9.91 -26.11 7.22
C ALA A 77 10.49 -24.77 6.69
N LYS A 78 9.93 -24.21 5.60
CA LYS A 78 10.32 -22.89 5.08
C LYS A 78 9.58 -21.73 5.77
N VAL A 79 8.38 -22.00 6.32
CA VAL A 79 7.57 -20.99 7.04
C VAL A 79 8.04 -20.84 8.50
N GLU A 80 8.62 -21.86 9.10
CA GLU A 80 9.08 -21.81 10.50
C GLU A 80 10.16 -20.73 10.77
N PRO A 81 11.22 -20.58 9.94
CA PRO A 81 12.20 -19.49 10.10
C PRO A 81 11.57 -18.11 9.96
N VAL A 82 10.63 -17.95 9.00
CA VAL A 82 9.90 -16.69 8.79
C VAL A 82 9.03 -16.37 10.00
N THR A 83 8.44 -17.40 10.62
CA THR A 83 7.65 -17.27 11.84
C THR A 83 8.51 -16.82 13.02
N ARG A 84 9.70 -17.43 13.22
CA ARG A 84 10.65 -16.99 14.26
C ARG A 84 11.13 -15.55 14.05
N PHE A 85 11.47 -15.21 12.82
CA PHE A 85 11.88 -13.85 12.47
C PHE A 85 10.76 -12.83 12.73
N PHE A 86 9.51 -13.21 12.39
CA PHE A 86 8.34 -12.42 12.75
C PHE A 86 8.21 -12.23 14.26
N HIS A 87 8.39 -13.28 15.06
CA HIS A 87 8.29 -13.20 16.51
C HIS A 87 9.26 -12.19 17.14
N GLN A 88 10.44 -12.00 16.55
CA GLN A 88 11.47 -11.07 17.03
C GLN A 88 11.24 -9.63 16.55
N HIS A 89 10.71 -9.42 15.34
CA HIS A 89 10.62 -8.09 14.71
C HIS A 89 9.19 -7.71 14.26
N LYS A 90 8.16 -8.13 15.02
CA LYS A 90 6.73 -8.00 14.65
C LYS A 90 6.34 -6.61 14.13
N LEU A 91 6.66 -5.56 14.89
CA LEU A 91 6.32 -4.16 14.55
C LEU A 91 7.05 -3.69 13.29
N GLN A 92 8.35 -3.94 13.20
CA GLN A 92 9.17 -3.49 12.07
C GLN A 92 8.76 -4.18 10.77
N ILE A 93 8.50 -5.49 10.82
CA ILE A 93 8.03 -6.25 9.66
C ILE A 93 6.65 -5.73 9.26
N LEU A 94 5.72 -5.62 10.22
CA LEU A 94 4.35 -5.20 9.93
C LEU A 94 4.22 -3.75 9.45
N PHE A 95 5.17 -2.90 9.84
CA PHE A 95 5.23 -1.52 9.36
C PHE A 95 5.91 -1.43 7.99
N SER A 96 7.07 -2.09 7.82
CA SER A 96 7.88 -1.93 6.60
C SER A 96 7.23 -2.53 5.36
N TYR A 97 6.46 -3.62 5.48
CA TYR A 97 5.80 -4.21 4.32
C TYR A 97 4.78 -3.27 3.67
N ARG A 98 4.23 -2.31 4.43
CA ARG A 98 3.21 -1.36 3.96
C ARG A 98 3.76 -0.33 2.97
N PHE A 99 5.08 -0.29 2.79
CA PHE A 99 5.76 0.55 1.78
C PHE A 99 6.24 -0.27 0.57
N LEU A 100 6.14 -1.60 0.63
CA LEU A 100 6.63 -2.49 -0.41
C LEU A 100 5.45 -3.05 -1.22
N TYR A 101 5.36 -2.64 -2.48
CA TYR A 101 4.33 -3.11 -3.41
C TYR A 101 4.35 -4.64 -3.50
N GLY A 102 3.17 -5.26 -3.40
CA GLY A 102 2.98 -6.73 -3.42
C GLY A 102 3.18 -7.43 -2.07
N PHE A 103 4.00 -6.89 -1.16
CA PHE A 103 4.19 -7.50 0.16
C PHE A 103 2.98 -7.34 1.09
N ARG A 104 2.10 -6.38 0.82
CA ARG A 104 0.81 -6.21 1.53
C ARG A 104 -0.12 -7.41 1.42
N VAL A 105 0.04 -8.25 0.40
CA VAL A 105 -0.72 -9.50 0.27
C VAL A 105 0.04 -10.63 0.95
N ILE A 106 1.33 -10.73 0.67
CA ILE A 106 2.18 -11.86 1.08
C ILE A 106 2.35 -11.89 2.60
N ILE A 107 2.65 -10.75 3.24
CA ILE A 107 3.00 -10.72 4.66
C ILE A 107 1.80 -11.06 5.55
N PRO A 108 0.62 -10.41 5.44
CA PRO A 108 -0.57 -10.82 6.18
C PRO A 108 -0.94 -12.29 5.97
N LEU A 109 -0.86 -12.77 4.73
CA LEU A 109 -1.13 -14.16 4.38
C LEU A 109 -0.17 -15.11 5.10
N VAL A 110 1.14 -14.86 5.01
CA VAL A 110 2.19 -15.67 5.67
C VAL A 110 2.01 -15.64 7.19
N VAL A 111 1.72 -14.48 7.76
CA VAL A 111 1.43 -14.33 9.20
C VAL A 111 0.21 -15.15 9.62
N GLY A 112 -0.81 -15.22 8.77
CA GLY A 112 -1.96 -16.12 8.92
C GLY A 112 -1.56 -17.60 8.87
N LEU A 113 -0.77 -17.99 7.87
CA LEU A 113 -0.25 -19.36 7.70
C LEU A 113 0.59 -19.81 8.90
N SER A 114 1.38 -18.91 9.48
CA SER A 114 2.24 -19.14 10.65
C SER A 114 1.46 -19.41 11.95
N GLY A 115 0.14 -19.26 11.98
CA GLY A 115 -0.68 -19.58 13.15
C GLY A 115 -0.62 -18.55 14.28
N ILE A 116 -0.10 -17.35 14.02
CA ILE A 116 -0.06 -16.24 14.99
C ILE A 116 -1.46 -15.93 15.50
N ARG A 117 -1.65 -15.62 16.78
CA ARG A 117 -2.97 -15.38 17.39
C ARG A 117 -3.65 -14.12 16.81
N PRO A 118 -4.98 -14.13 16.57
CA PRO A 118 -5.69 -12.99 15.96
C PRO A 118 -5.57 -11.72 16.79
N ALA A 119 -5.66 -11.84 18.12
CA ALA A 119 -5.53 -10.70 19.03
C ALA A 119 -4.16 -10.02 18.92
N SER A 120 -3.09 -10.80 18.74
CA SER A 120 -1.75 -10.24 18.58
C SER A 120 -1.63 -9.53 17.23
N TYR A 121 -2.15 -10.15 16.16
CA TYR A 121 -2.15 -9.54 14.84
C TYR A 121 -2.99 -8.25 14.81
N LEU A 122 -4.15 -8.26 15.45
CA LEU A 122 -5.05 -7.12 15.60
C LEU A 122 -4.32 -5.90 16.15
N PHE A 123 -3.69 -6.07 17.32
CA PHE A 123 -2.98 -5.00 17.98
C PHE A 123 -1.89 -4.39 17.09
N TYR A 124 -1.02 -5.23 16.52
CA TYR A 124 0.06 -4.73 15.68
C TYR A 124 -0.44 -4.13 14.35
N SER A 125 -1.49 -4.69 13.74
CA SER A 125 -2.08 -4.16 12.51
C SER A 125 -2.75 -2.81 12.75
N ILE A 126 -3.38 -2.59 13.90
CA ILE A 126 -3.94 -1.27 14.28
C ILE A 126 -2.80 -0.26 14.43
N VAL A 127 -1.79 -0.58 15.24
CA VAL A 127 -0.67 0.33 15.52
C VAL A 127 0.09 0.69 14.23
N THR A 128 0.48 -0.31 13.45
CA THR A 128 1.23 -0.08 12.20
C THR A 128 0.38 0.58 11.13
N GLY A 129 -0.90 0.23 11.03
CA GLY A 129 -1.84 0.85 10.09
C GLY A 129 -2.07 2.32 10.38
N LEU A 130 -2.28 2.70 11.65
CA LEU A 130 -2.45 4.11 12.02
C LEU A 130 -1.18 4.92 11.83
N LEU A 131 -0.01 4.37 12.19
CA LEU A 131 1.27 5.03 11.95
C LEU A 131 1.50 5.27 10.45
N TRP A 132 1.27 4.26 9.63
CA TRP A 132 1.38 4.36 8.18
C TRP A 132 0.40 5.38 7.60
N ALA A 133 -0.89 5.30 7.95
CA ALA A 133 -1.91 6.22 7.44
C ALA A 133 -1.60 7.67 7.83
N THR A 134 -1.13 7.91 9.06
CA THR A 134 -0.74 9.24 9.52
C THR A 134 0.48 9.76 8.78
N LEU A 135 1.53 8.93 8.62
CA LEU A 135 2.76 9.33 7.94
C LEU A 135 2.48 9.66 6.47
N VAL A 136 1.82 8.76 5.74
CA VAL A 136 1.54 8.95 4.32
C VAL A 136 0.56 10.12 4.11
N SER A 137 -0.42 10.30 5.00
CA SER A 137 -1.31 11.46 4.91
C SER A 137 -0.58 12.77 5.18
N THR A 138 0.34 12.80 6.15
CA THR A 138 1.18 13.96 6.43
C THR A 138 2.06 14.29 5.23
N THR A 139 2.72 13.28 4.64
CA THR A 139 3.53 13.45 3.43
C THR A 139 2.68 13.97 2.26
N GLY A 140 1.52 13.39 2.01
CA GLY A 140 0.60 13.83 0.95
C GLY A 140 0.13 15.27 1.16
N TYR A 141 -0.22 15.66 2.39
CA TYR A 141 -0.60 17.04 2.73
C TYR A 141 0.52 18.04 2.42
N TRP A 142 1.76 17.74 2.82
CA TRP A 142 2.90 18.60 2.52
C TRP A 142 3.22 18.67 1.02
N ILE A 143 3.09 17.55 0.29
CA ILE A 143 3.21 17.54 -1.18
C ILE A 143 2.14 18.45 -1.79
N GLY A 144 0.88 18.34 -1.37
CA GLY A 144 -0.21 19.21 -1.84
C GLY A 144 0.09 20.69 -1.61
N ARG A 145 0.65 21.04 -0.45
CA ARG A 145 1.03 22.41 -0.10
C ARG A 145 2.26 22.93 -0.86
N LEU A 146 3.23 22.07 -1.16
CA LEU A 146 4.41 22.44 -1.96
C LEU A 146 4.05 22.68 -3.43
N LEU A 147 3.14 21.87 -3.98
CA LEU A 147 2.56 22.09 -5.30
C LEU A 147 1.81 23.43 -5.35
N ASP A 148 1.19 23.83 -4.25
CA ASP A 148 0.48 25.11 -4.08
C ASP A 148 1.43 26.32 -4.11
N LEU A 149 2.53 26.26 -3.36
CA LEU A 149 3.56 27.30 -3.34
C LEU A 149 4.24 27.50 -4.71
N GLN A 150 4.10 26.52 -5.63
CA GLN A 150 4.58 26.58 -7.00
C GLN A 150 3.44 26.58 -8.03
N ALA A 151 2.17 26.75 -7.63
CA ALA A 151 1.01 26.55 -8.50
C ALA A 151 1.06 27.41 -9.78
N GLN A 152 1.53 28.66 -9.68
CA GLN A 152 1.75 29.52 -10.85
C GLN A 152 2.83 28.97 -11.81
N ALA A 153 3.89 28.34 -11.31
CA ALA A 153 4.94 27.73 -12.12
C ALA A 153 4.56 26.31 -12.63
N PHE A 154 3.66 25.63 -11.93
CA PHE A 154 3.18 24.29 -12.26
C PHE A 154 2.14 24.32 -13.39
N GLU A 155 1.25 25.32 -13.44
CA GLU A 155 0.29 25.45 -14.55
C GLU A 155 0.99 25.65 -15.91
N GLU A 156 2.05 26.46 -15.97
CA GLU A 156 2.82 26.65 -17.21
C GLU A 156 3.61 25.41 -17.63
N ASN A 157 4.00 24.55 -16.68
CA ASN A 157 4.89 23.42 -16.91
C ASN A 157 4.23 22.03 -16.82
N PHE A 158 2.94 21.95 -16.53
CA PHE A 158 2.20 20.71 -16.36
C PHE A 158 2.34 19.78 -17.57
N ILE A 159 2.31 20.34 -18.79
CA ILE A 159 2.45 19.57 -20.04
C ILE A 159 3.84 18.94 -20.17
N TYR A 160 4.90 19.63 -19.71
CA TYR A 160 6.27 19.13 -19.77
C TYR A 160 6.54 18.06 -18.71
N ILE A 161 5.92 18.16 -17.54
CA ILE A 161 6.00 17.14 -16.48
C ILE A 161 5.29 15.86 -16.94
N VAL A 162 4.08 15.98 -17.51
CA VAL A 162 3.35 14.84 -18.09
C VAL A 162 4.12 14.20 -19.24
N LEU A 163 4.69 15.01 -20.14
CA LEU A 163 5.56 14.51 -21.22
C LEU A 163 6.82 13.83 -20.67
N GLY A 164 7.40 14.35 -19.58
CA GLY A 164 8.56 13.76 -18.91
C GLY A 164 8.26 12.38 -18.33
N PHE A 165 7.13 12.22 -17.62
CA PHE A 165 6.69 10.91 -17.12
C PHE A 165 6.32 9.94 -18.24
N ALA A 166 5.67 10.42 -19.30
CA ALA A 166 5.35 9.61 -20.48
C ALA A 166 6.64 9.12 -21.19
N LEU A 167 7.62 10.01 -21.36
CA LEU A 167 8.92 9.67 -21.94
C LEU A 167 9.68 8.68 -21.05
N PHE A 168 9.66 8.89 -19.74
CA PHE A 168 10.29 7.99 -18.77
C PHE A 168 9.66 6.59 -18.80
N GLY A 169 8.33 6.51 -18.82
CA GLY A 169 7.59 5.26 -18.99
C GLY A 169 7.90 4.56 -20.32
N LEU A 170 8.03 5.32 -21.42
CA LEU A 170 8.42 4.79 -22.73
C LEU A 170 9.87 4.29 -22.75
N VAL A 171 10.81 5.00 -22.13
CA VAL A 171 12.22 4.59 -22.04
C VAL A 171 12.38 3.34 -21.19
N ILE A 172 11.67 3.25 -20.06
CA ILE A 172 11.63 2.04 -19.23
C ILE A 172 11.00 0.89 -20.00
N GLY A 173 9.84 1.10 -20.62
CA GLY A 173 9.16 0.08 -21.42
C GLY A 173 10.02 -0.41 -22.60
N TYR A 174 10.73 0.49 -23.27
CA TYR A 174 11.67 0.18 -24.34
C TYR A 174 12.89 -0.59 -23.82
N THR A 175 13.46 -0.19 -22.69
CA THR A 175 14.61 -0.87 -22.08
C THR A 175 14.23 -2.28 -21.61
N ILE A 176 13.07 -2.44 -20.99
CA ILE A 176 12.52 -3.74 -20.59
C ILE A 176 12.29 -4.62 -21.82
N ARG A 177 11.67 -4.10 -22.88
CA ARG A 177 11.50 -4.83 -24.15
C ARG A 177 12.83 -5.24 -24.77
N LYS A 178 13.80 -4.33 -24.81
CA LYS A 178 15.12 -4.59 -25.41
C LYS A 178 15.92 -5.63 -24.63
N VAL A 179 15.82 -5.62 -23.29
CA VAL A 179 16.44 -6.62 -22.41
C VAL A 179 15.71 -7.98 -22.52
N ALA A 180 14.39 -7.98 -22.66
CA ALA A 180 13.60 -9.21 -22.85
C ALA A 180 13.90 -9.87 -24.21
N MET A 181 13.95 -9.10 -25.30
CA MET A 181 14.25 -9.62 -26.65
C MET A 181 15.68 -10.17 -26.75
N ARG A 182 16.67 -9.52 -26.13
CA ARG A 182 18.05 -10.01 -26.08
C ARG A 182 18.23 -11.35 -25.36
N LYS A 183 17.33 -11.69 -24.43
CA LYS A 183 17.35 -12.99 -23.76
C LYS A 183 16.72 -14.09 -24.61
N MET A 184 15.78 -13.76 -25.49
CA MET A 184 15.13 -14.71 -26.40
C MET A 184 15.98 -15.03 -27.64
N GLU A 185 16.87 -14.14 -28.07
CA GLU A 185 17.82 -14.38 -29.17
C GLU A 185 19.10 -15.11 -28.72
N ALA A 186 19.30 -15.29 -27.41
CA ALA A 186 20.46 -15.94 -26.80
C ALA A 186 20.18 -17.38 -26.30
N GLU A 187 18.94 -17.87 -26.47
CA GLU A 187 18.53 -19.29 -26.35
C GLU A 187 18.31 -19.87 -27.75
#